data_AF-A0A7S8E6J1-F1
#
_entry.id   AF-A0A7S8E6J1-F1
#
_cell.length_a   1.000
_cell.length_b   1.000
_cell.length_c   1.000
_cell.angle_alpha   90.00
_cell.angle_beta   90.00
_cell.angle_gamma   90.00
#
_symmetry.space_group_name_H-M   'P 1'
#
loop_
_entity.id
_entity.type
_entity.pdbx_description
1 polymer ?
#
loop_
_entity_poly.entity_id
_entity_poly.type
_entity_poly.pdbx_seq_one_letter_code
_entity_poly.pdbx_strand_id
1 'polypeptide(L)'
;MPRFEEKLAIAQQRRSSDIALLLSPRLDRLPLPIQRYDDPFLPFSRAIIEATQDIVCAYIFDFAAYMALAGAGARALERAIGLLDLETVKILHGPFVGPTYSAMTERTAFDVDAITVYRKEDVDYYRTHAPYGAIQCLPAVGNAILFASDQTTIRVTGEDTLFRGHGDDFAEQVRAYILTLRGHA
;
A
#
# COMPACT_ATOMS: atom_id res chain seq x y z
N MET A 1 -15.37 2.30 13.67
CA MET A 1 -14.00 2.54 13.19
C MET A 1 -13.91 4.00 12.76
N PRO A 2 -12.78 4.69 12.97
CA PRO A 2 -12.59 6.05 12.46
C PRO A 2 -12.73 6.05 10.93
N ARG A 3 -13.12 7.20 10.36
CA ARG A 3 -13.12 7.37 8.90
C ARG A 3 -11.70 7.27 8.36
N PHE A 4 -11.56 6.92 7.09
CA PHE A 4 -10.26 6.80 6.42
C PHE A 4 -9.38 8.06 6.62
N GLU A 5 -9.95 9.25 6.44
CA GLU A 5 -9.22 10.52 6.56
C GLU A 5 -8.72 10.76 7.99
N GLU A 6 -9.53 10.41 8.99
CA GLU A 6 -9.17 10.51 10.41
C GLU A 6 -8.04 9.54 10.75
N LYS A 7 -8.15 8.29 10.27
CA LYS A 7 -7.11 7.26 10.46
C LYS A 7 -5.80 7.70 9.82
N LEU A 8 -5.86 8.27 8.62
CA LEU A 8 -4.70 8.80 7.91
C LEU A 8 -4.04 9.95 8.66
N ALA A 9 -4.80 10.93 9.13
CA ALA A 9 -4.25 12.04 9.92
C ALA A 9 -3.54 11.54 11.20
N ILE A 10 -4.15 10.57 11.91
CA ILE A 10 -3.54 9.94 13.08
C ILE A 10 -2.24 9.20 12.70
N ALA A 11 -2.26 8.42 11.62
CA ALA A 11 -1.09 7.68 11.16
C ALA A 11 0.06 8.63 10.77
N GLN A 12 -0.25 9.71 10.05
CA GLN A 12 0.74 10.70 9.65
C GLN A 12 1.37 11.40 10.85
N GLN A 13 0.55 11.80 11.82
CA GLN A 13 1.02 12.43 13.06
C GLN A 13 1.93 11.47 13.86
N ARG A 14 1.48 10.23 14.09
CA ARG A 14 2.20 9.25 14.92
C ARG A 14 3.55 8.85 14.31
N ARG A 15 3.61 8.65 13.00
CA ARG A 15 4.86 8.31 12.30
C ARG A 15 5.69 9.54 11.93
N SER A 16 5.12 10.74 12.05
CA SER A 16 5.70 11.98 11.52
C SER A 16 6.14 11.80 10.05
N SER A 17 5.22 11.27 9.25
CA SER A 17 5.48 10.83 7.87
C SER A 17 4.20 10.96 7.06
N ASP A 18 4.30 11.49 5.85
CA ASP A 18 3.24 11.51 4.83
C ASP A 18 3.51 10.50 3.71
N ILE A 19 4.51 9.63 3.89
CA ILE A 19 4.94 8.66 2.90
C ILE A 19 4.08 7.41 2.96
N ALA A 20 3.59 6.98 1.80
CA ALA A 20 3.04 5.65 1.59
C ALA A 20 3.96 4.81 0.71
N LEU A 21 4.13 3.54 1.06
CA LEU A 21 4.89 2.59 0.28
C LEU A 21 3.94 1.76 -0.61
N LEU A 22 4.09 1.87 -1.92
CA LEU A 22 3.45 1.01 -2.91
C LEU A 22 4.15 -0.35 -2.90
N LEU A 23 3.51 -1.36 -2.32
CA LEU A 23 3.91 -2.77 -2.39
C LEU A 23 3.42 -3.39 -3.70
N SER A 24 4.30 -3.41 -4.69
CA SER A 24 4.10 -4.00 -6.02
C SER A 24 5.20 -5.04 -6.28
N PRO A 25 5.09 -6.27 -5.72
CA PRO A 25 6.10 -7.30 -5.88
C PRO A 25 6.20 -7.79 -7.33
N ARG A 26 7.41 -8.10 -7.77
CA ARG A 26 7.69 -8.53 -9.15
C ARG A 26 8.70 -9.66 -9.15
N LEU A 27 8.32 -10.83 -9.70
CA LEU A 27 9.17 -12.03 -9.71
C LEU A 27 10.56 -11.78 -10.27
N ASP A 28 10.65 -11.04 -11.37
CA ASP A 28 11.88 -10.69 -12.09
C ASP A 28 12.79 -9.71 -11.33
N ARG A 29 12.30 -9.10 -10.24
CA ARG A 29 13.03 -8.11 -9.45
C ARG A 29 13.24 -8.51 -7.99
N LEU A 30 12.80 -9.70 -7.59
CA LEU A 30 12.92 -10.15 -6.20
C LEU A 30 14.40 -10.24 -5.77
N PRO A 31 14.73 -9.84 -4.53
CA PRO A 31 16.08 -9.97 -4.01
C PRO A 31 16.45 -11.46 -3.82
N LEU A 32 17.74 -11.78 -3.88
CA LEU A 32 18.25 -13.16 -3.84
C LEU A 32 17.72 -14.00 -2.67
N PRO A 33 17.61 -13.49 -1.42
CA PRO A 33 17.14 -14.28 -0.28
C PRO A 33 15.66 -14.70 -0.40
N ILE A 34 14.91 -14.02 -1.28
CA ILE A 34 13.48 -14.25 -1.49
C ILE A 34 13.23 -15.20 -2.66
N GLN A 35 14.15 -15.29 -3.64
CA GLN A 35 13.97 -16.15 -4.82
C GLN A 35 13.90 -17.66 -4.50
N ARG A 36 14.33 -18.06 -3.30
CA ARG A 36 14.27 -19.46 -2.84
C ARG A 36 12.88 -19.95 -2.44
N TYR A 37 11.90 -19.06 -2.31
CA TYR A 37 10.54 -19.42 -1.90
C TYR A 37 9.64 -19.68 -3.11
N ASP A 38 8.86 -20.77 -3.08
CA ASP A 38 7.88 -21.09 -4.13
C ASP A 38 6.78 -20.02 -4.26
N ASP A 39 6.33 -19.48 -3.12
CA ASP A 39 5.37 -18.37 -3.01
C ASP A 39 6.09 -17.11 -2.47
N PRO A 40 6.86 -16.37 -3.28
CA PRO A 40 7.82 -15.39 -2.78
C PRO A 40 7.21 -14.04 -2.38
N PHE A 41 5.97 -13.74 -2.79
CA PHE A 41 5.37 -12.43 -2.53
C PHE A 41 5.08 -12.19 -1.06
N LEU A 42 4.64 -13.21 -0.30
CA LEU A 42 4.42 -13.05 1.14
C LEU A 42 5.72 -12.81 1.93
N PRO A 43 6.79 -13.62 1.79
CA PRO A 43 8.04 -13.34 2.49
C PRO A 43 8.68 -12.02 2.05
N PHE A 44 8.56 -11.63 0.78
CA PHE A 44 8.97 -10.30 0.32
C PHE A 44 8.23 -9.19 1.07
N SER A 45 6.90 -9.19 1.02
CA SER A 45 6.08 -8.16 1.64
C SER A 45 6.26 -8.11 3.15
N ARG A 46 6.43 -9.27 3.80
CA ARG A 46 6.75 -9.35 5.22
C ARG A 46 8.04 -8.61 5.55
N ALA A 47 9.14 -8.91 4.85
CA ALA A 47 10.42 -8.28 5.12
C ALA A 47 10.36 -6.75 4.95
N ILE A 48 9.68 -6.28 3.90
CA ILE A 48 9.47 -4.85 3.69
C ILE A 48 8.61 -4.22 4.80
N ILE A 49 7.51 -4.87 5.17
CA ILE A 49 6.59 -4.37 6.19
C ILE A 49 7.28 -4.26 7.55
N GLU A 50 7.93 -5.34 7.98
CA GLU A 50 8.66 -5.42 9.25
C GLU A 50 9.76 -4.36 9.32
N ALA A 51 10.40 -4.04 8.19
CA ALA A 51 11.45 -3.03 8.12
C ALA A 51 10.93 -1.58 8.04
N THR A 52 9.66 -1.32 7.70
CA THR A 52 9.24 0.05 7.31
C THR A 52 7.92 0.55 7.91
N GLN A 53 7.10 -0.29 8.55
CA GLN A 53 5.77 0.10 9.05
C GLN A 53 5.78 1.20 10.13
N ASP A 54 6.87 1.31 10.88
CA ASP A 54 7.09 2.36 11.89
C ASP A 54 7.46 3.72 11.29
N ILE A 55 7.79 3.79 9.99
CA ILE A 55 8.25 5.04 9.33
C ILE A 55 7.39 5.50 8.14
N VAL A 56 6.40 4.71 7.70
CA VAL A 56 5.43 5.07 6.65
C VAL A 56 4.03 5.19 7.22
N CYS A 57 3.23 6.14 6.75
CA CYS A 57 1.85 6.33 7.23
C CYS A 57 0.85 5.34 6.63
N ALA A 58 1.15 4.82 5.43
CA ALA A 58 0.28 3.91 4.73
C ALA A 58 1.06 2.90 3.88
N TYR A 59 0.40 1.79 3.58
CA TYR A 59 0.80 0.88 2.50
C TYR A 59 -0.26 0.88 1.42
N ILE A 60 0.21 0.91 0.19
CA ILE A 60 -0.62 0.78 -1.01
C ILE A 60 -0.29 -0.59 -1.62
N PHE A 61 -1.23 -1.52 -1.62
CA PHE A 61 -1.02 -2.85 -2.17
C PHE A 61 -1.48 -2.89 -3.62
N ASP A 62 -0.55 -3.19 -4.54
CA ASP A 62 -0.87 -3.27 -5.97
C ASP A 62 -1.58 -4.58 -6.29
N PHE A 63 -2.91 -4.53 -6.42
CA PHE A 63 -3.75 -5.68 -6.68
C PHE A 63 -3.29 -6.46 -7.92
N ALA A 64 -2.96 -5.76 -9.02
CA ALA A 64 -2.55 -6.40 -10.26
C ALA A 64 -1.21 -7.13 -10.10
N ALA A 65 -0.26 -6.54 -9.38
CA ALA A 65 1.03 -7.17 -9.10
C ALA A 65 0.86 -8.49 -8.34
N TYR A 66 0.04 -8.52 -7.29
CA TYR A 66 -0.24 -9.76 -6.56
C TYR A 66 -0.97 -10.79 -7.42
N MET A 67 -1.97 -10.37 -8.21
CA MET A 67 -2.74 -11.29 -9.07
C MET A 67 -1.90 -11.94 -10.18
N ALA A 68 -0.67 -11.48 -10.44
CA ALA A 68 0.25 -12.15 -11.36
C ALA A 68 0.55 -13.62 -10.95
N LEU A 69 0.37 -13.98 -9.67
CA LEU A 69 0.46 -15.36 -9.15
C LEU A 69 -0.91 -16.02 -8.92
N ALA A 70 -1.98 -15.46 -9.48
CA ALA A 70 -3.36 -15.92 -9.33
C ALA A 70 -3.74 -16.18 -7.85
N GLY A 71 -4.22 -17.38 -7.52
CA GLY A 71 -4.69 -17.73 -6.17
C GLY A 71 -3.58 -17.67 -5.10
N ALA A 72 -2.34 -18.02 -5.44
CA ALA A 72 -1.21 -17.87 -4.52
C ALA A 72 -0.95 -16.38 -4.21
N GLY A 73 -1.05 -15.55 -5.24
CA GLY A 73 -0.99 -14.09 -5.15
C GLY A 73 -2.07 -13.48 -4.26
N ALA A 74 -3.32 -13.92 -4.42
CA ALA A 74 -4.43 -13.46 -3.59
C ALA A 74 -4.24 -13.80 -2.10
N ARG A 75 -3.75 -15.00 -1.80
CA ARG A 75 -3.41 -15.40 -0.43
C ARG A 75 -2.22 -14.63 0.13
N ALA A 76 -1.23 -14.33 -0.70
CA ALA A 76 -0.09 -13.50 -0.28
C ALA A 76 -0.54 -12.07 0.04
N LEU A 77 -1.43 -11.49 -0.76
CA LEU A 77 -2.01 -10.17 -0.54
C LEU A 77 -2.79 -10.08 0.78
N GLU A 78 -3.75 -10.98 0.98
CA GLU A 78 -4.54 -11.09 2.22
C GLU A 78 -3.63 -11.15 3.45
N ARG A 79 -2.63 -12.04 3.42
CA ARG A 79 -1.70 -12.24 4.53
C ARG A 79 -0.78 -11.05 4.75
N ALA A 80 -0.31 -10.39 3.70
CA ALA A 80 0.54 -9.20 3.80
C ALA A 80 -0.22 -8.02 4.43
N ILE A 81 -1.49 -7.80 4.03
CA ILE A 81 -2.35 -6.79 4.65
C ILE A 81 -2.55 -7.09 6.15
N GLY A 82 -2.69 -8.38 6.50
CA GLY A 82 -2.83 -8.83 7.89
C GLY A 82 -1.59 -8.65 8.77
N LEU A 83 -0.42 -8.31 8.21
CA LEU A 83 0.78 -7.98 8.99
C LEU A 83 0.73 -6.56 9.57
N LEU A 84 -0.09 -5.69 8.99
CA LEU A 84 -0.14 -4.29 9.36
C LEU A 84 -0.80 -4.08 10.72
N ASP A 85 -0.22 -3.21 11.55
CA ASP A 85 -0.85 -2.78 12.79
C ASP A 85 -2.16 -2.02 12.53
N LEU A 86 -2.98 -1.90 13.58
CA LEU A 86 -4.28 -1.21 13.51
C LEU A 86 -4.16 0.27 13.15
N GLU A 87 -2.98 0.86 13.35
CA GLU A 87 -2.73 2.28 13.16
C GLU A 87 -2.25 2.61 11.75
N THR A 88 -1.80 1.60 11.00
CA THR A 88 -1.30 1.75 9.63
C THR A 88 -2.48 1.84 8.68
N VAL A 89 -2.43 2.80 7.75
CA VAL A 89 -3.45 2.91 6.72
C VAL A 89 -3.18 1.89 5.61
N LYS A 90 -4.22 1.14 5.25
CA LYS A 90 -4.21 0.07 4.27
C LYS A 90 -4.98 0.52 3.04
N ILE A 91 -4.33 0.63 1.89
CA ILE A 91 -4.95 1.05 0.64
C ILE A 91 -4.79 -0.07 -0.38
N LEU A 92 -5.88 -0.50 -1.00
CA LEU A 92 -5.82 -1.41 -2.13
C LEU A 92 -5.75 -0.61 -3.43
N HIS A 93 -4.63 -0.74 -4.15
CA HIS A 93 -4.46 -0.14 -5.46
C HIS A 93 -4.84 -1.10 -6.56
N GLY A 94 -5.92 -0.77 -7.22
CA GLY A 94 -6.25 -1.19 -8.56
C GLY A 94 -7.20 -0.09 -8.98
N PRO A 95 -6.89 0.75 -9.99
CA PRO A 95 -7.69 1.93 -10.33
C PRO A 95 -9.08 1.49 -10.83
N PHE A 96 -9.90 1.01 -9.90
CA PHE A 96 -11.14 0.30 -10.10
C PHE A 96 -12.16 1.30 -10.63
N VAL A 97 -13.18 0.76 -11.29
CA VAL A 97 -14.21 1.57 -11.93
C VAL A 97 -15.57 1.10 -11.45
N GLY A 98 -16.35 2.04 -10.94
CA GLY A 98 -17.68 1.77 -10.43
C GLY A 98 -17.71 1.13 -9.04
N PRO A 99 -18.91 1.11 -8.43
CA PRO A 99 -19.13 0.72 -7.03
C PRO A 99 -18.96 -0.77 -6.75
N THR A 100 -18.99 -1.62 -7.78
CA THR A 100 -19.07 -3.08 -7.65
C THR A 100 -17.82 -3.71 -7.02
N TYR A 101 -16.72 -2.97 -6.93
CA TYR A 101 -15.49 -3.43 -6.30
C TYR A 101 -15.47 -3.19 -4.78
N SER A 102 -16.48 -2.52 -4.20
CA SER A 102 -16.54 -2.24 -2.76
C SER A 102 -16.57 -3.49 -1.89
N ALA A 103 -17.05 -4.63 -2.38
CA ALA A 103 -17.00 -5.88 -1.63
C ALA A 103 -15.55 -6.29 -1.26
N MET A 104 -14.53 -5.84 -2.02
CA MET A 104 -13.13 -6.14 -1.73
C MET A 104 -12.60 -5.41 -0.48
N THR A 105 -13.22 -4.30 -0.09
CA THR A 105 -12.80 -3.48 1.06
C THR A 105 -13.39 -3.95 2.38
N GLU A 106 -14.34 -4.88 2.33
CA GLU A 106 -15.00 -5.41 3.51
C GLU A 106 -14.04 -6.17 4.43
N ARG A 107 -14.38 -6.20 5.72
CA ARG A 107 -13.63 -6.93 6.77
C ARG A 107 -13.55 -8.43 6.51
N THR A 108 -14.52 -8.97 5.78
CA THR A 108 -14.62 -10.37 5.35
C THR A 108 -13.83 -10.65 4.07
N ALA A 109 -13.31 -9.60 3.41
CA ALA A 109 -12.45 -9.65 2.23
C ALA A 109 -11.03 -9.19 2.62
N PHE A 110 -10.51 -8.12 2.00
CA PHE A 110 -9.13 -7.67 2.26
C PHE A 110 -8.99 -6.72 3.46
N ASP A 111 -10.08 -6.28 4.10
CA ASP A 111 -10.04 -5.41 5.29
C ASP A 111 -9.12 -4.18 5.13
N VAL A 112 -9.36 -3.41 4.06
CA VAL A 112 -8.59 -2.20 3.75
C VAL A 112 -9.38 -0.93 4.10
N ASP A 113 -8.65 0.15 4.41
CA ASP A 113 -9.25 1.43 4.79
C ASP A 113 -9.71 2.23 3.56
N ALA A 114 -9.04 2.05 2.42
CA ALA A 114 -9.39 2.73 1.18
C ALA A 114 -9.01 1.95 -0.07
N ILE A 115 -9.53 2.40 -1.21
CA ILE A 115 -9.11 1.95 -2.55
C ILE A 115 -8.69 3.12 -3.41
N THR A 116 -7.97 2.81 -4.48
CA THR A 116 -7.82 3.74 -5.61
C THR A 116 -8.91 3.51 -6.65
N VAL A 117 -9.37 4.59 -7.26
CA VAL A 117 -10.35 4.57 -8.36
C VAL A 117 -9.87 5.44 -9.52
N TYR A 118 -10.25 5.11 -10.74
CA TYR A 118 -9.83 5.89 -11.91
C TYR A 118 -10.68 7.15 -12.10
N ARG A 119 -12.01 7.02 -11.99
CA ARG A 119 -12.95 8.12 -12.25
C ARG A 119 -13.25 8.90 -10.98
N LYS A 120 -13.35 10.22 -11.13
CA LYS A 120 -13.71 11.11 -10.02
C LYS A 120 -15.12 10.82 -9.49
N GLU A 121 -16.06 10.50 -10.37
CA GLU A 121 -17.45 10.19 -9.97
C GLU A 121 -17.56 8.97 -9.04
N ASP A 122 -16.63 8.02 -9.15
CA ASP A 122 -16.64 6.83 -8.30
C ASP A 122 -16.21 7.15 -6.87
N VAL A 123 -15.40 8.18 -6.64
CA VAL A 123 -14.93 8.59 -5.30
C VAL A 123 -16.10 8.86 -4.35
N ASP A 124 -17.11 9.57 -4.82
CA ASP A 124 -18.26 9.99 -4.02
C ASP A 124 -19.06 8.79 -3.52
N TYR A 125 -19.18 7.72 -4.34
CA TYR A 125 -19.83 6.49 -3.93
C TYR A 125 -19.14 5.88 -2.70
N TYR A 126 -17.83 5.70 -2.75
CA TYR A 126 -17.07 5.08 -1.66
C TYR A 126 -17.09 5.93 -0.38
N ARG A 127 -16.92 7.26 -0.50
CA ARG A 127 -16.92 8.17 0.65
C ARG A 127 -18.27 8.29 1.35
N THR A 128 -19.37 8.13 0.61
CA THR A 128 -20.73 8.23 1.18
C THR A 128 -21.22 6.91 1.78
N HIS A 129 -20.62 5.77 1.41
CA HIS A 129 -21.00 4.43 1.88
C HIS A 129 -19.95 3.87 2.84
N ALA A 130 -19.76 4.55 3.98
CA ALA A 130 -18.85 4.16 5.06
C ALA A 130 -18.80 2.63 5.32
N PRO A 131 -17.64 2.05 5.68
CA PRO A 131 -16.47 2.71 6.26
C PRO A 131 -15.36 3.12 5.26
N TYR A 132 -15.60 3.06 3.95
CA TYR A 132 -14.52 3.07 2.95
C TYR A 132 -14.00 4.47 2.60
N GLY A 133 -12.69 4.58 2.41
CA GLY A 133 -12.07 5.69 1.69
C GLY A 133 -11.91 5.39 0.20
N ALA A 134 -11.85 6.45 -0.62
CA ALA A 134 -11.42 6.33 -2.01
C ALA A 134 -10.56 7.51 -2.42
N ILE A 135 -9.57 7.21 -3.26
CA ILE A 135 -8.63 8.17 -3.82
C ILE A 135 -8.66 8.05 -5.34
N GLN A 136 -8.92 9.15 -6.04
CA GLN A 136 -8.81 9.18 -7.49
C GLN A 136 -7.33 9.25 -7.90
N CYS A 137 -6.90 8.36 -8.79
CA CYS A 137 -5.55 8.39 -9.33
C CYS A 137 -5.44 7.74 -10.72
N LEU A 138 -4.32 8.00 -11.39
CA LEU A 138 -3.93 7.27 -12.60
C LEU A 138 -3.39 5.88 -12.23
N PRO A 139 -3.31 4.94 -13.19
CA PRO A 139 -2.78 3.59 -12.92
C PRO A 139 -1.34 3.57 -12.39
N ALA A 140 -0.48 4.45 -12.91
CA ALA A 140 0.90 4.60 -12.44
C ALA A 140 0.94 5.57 -11.25
N VAL A 141 1.10 5.03 -10.03
CA VAL A 141 1.14 5.82 -8.78
C VAL A 141 2.51 5.86 -8.11
N GLY A 142 3.51 5.14 -8.65
CA GLY A 142 4.88 5.23 -8.16
C GLY A 142 5.39 6.67 -8.29
N ASN A 143 5.83 7.27 -7.18
CA ASN A 143 6.32 8.66 -7.10
C ASN A 143 5.23 9.74 -7.27
N ALA A 144 3.94 9.37 -7.13
CA ALA A 144 2.83 10.32 -7.18
C ALA A 144 2.55 10.99 -5.82
N ILE A 145 1.86 12.13 -5.86
CA ILE A 145 1.18 12.70 -4.69
C ILE A 145 -0.30 12.39 -4.83
N LEU A 146 -0.84 11.66 -3.86
CA LEU A 146 -2.25 11.30 -3.80
C LEU A 146 -3.00 12.26 -2.87
N PHE A 147 -4.19 12.68 -3.28
CA PHE A 147 -5.04 13.57 -2.50
C PHE A 147 -6.12 12.75 -1.80
N ALA A 148 -5.90 12.46 -0.52
CA ALA A 148 -6.88 11.77 0.32
C ALA A 148 -8.07 12.70 0.66
N SER A 149 -7.81 13.99 0.82
CA SER A 149 -8.79 15.07 0.97
C SER A 149 -8.20 16.38 0.43
N ASP A 150 -8.96 17.47 0.49
CA ASP A 150 -8.46 18.81 0.11
C ASP A 150 -7.30 19.29 1.01
N GLN A 151 -7.15 18.72 2.21
CA GLN A 151 -6.16 19.13 3.20
C GLN A 151 -5.13 18.04 3.52
N THR A 152 -5.32 16.83 2.99
CA THR A 152 -4.49 15.66 3.33
C THR A 152 -3.95 15.02 2.07
N THR A 153 -2.63 15.01 1.95
CA THR A 153 -1.91 14.37 0.85
C THR A 153 -1.08 13.19 1.33
N ILE A 154 -0.73 12.31 0.40
CA ILE A 154 0.14 11.15 0.62
C ILE A 154 1.19 11.17 -0.47
N ARG A 155 2.48 11.16 -0.11
CA ARG A 155 3.58 10.98 -1.05
C ARG A 155 3.83 9.50 -1.24
N VAL A 156 3.62 9.00 -2.45
CA VAL A 156 3.79 7.59 -2.77
C VAL A 156 5.20 7.33 -3.24
N THR A 157 5.85 6.33 -2.68
CA THR A 157 7.07 5.75 -3.23
C THR A 157 6.85 4.27 -3.53
N GLY A 158 7.53 3.71 -4.53
CA GLY A 158 7.23 2.37 -5.03
C GLY A 158 8.44 1.66 -5.61
N GLU A 159 8.43 1.43 -6.92
CA GLU A 159 9.41 0.60 -7.61
C GLU A 159 10.88 1.04 -7.41
N ASP A 160 11.15 2.35 -7.44
CA ASP A 160 12.49 2.92 -7.19
C ASP A 160 12.98 2.76 -5.75
N THR A 161 12.08 2.35 -4.85
CA THR A 161 12.35 2.13 -3.42
C THR A 161 12.42 0.66 -3.10
N LEU A 162 11.41 -0.12 -3.51
CA LEU A 162 11.25 -1.54 -3.19
C LEU A 162 12.42 -2.43 -3.60
N PHE A 163 13.06 -2.10 -4.73
CA PHE A 163 14.06 -2.95 -5.35
C PHE A 163 15.46 -2.32 -5.33
N ARG A 164 15.74 -1.46 -4.34
CA ARG A 164 17.08 -0.85 -4.18
C ARG A 164 18.14 -1.85 -3.75
N GLY A 165 17.77 -2.81 -2.91
CA GLY A 165 18.66 -3.87 -2.46
C GLY A 165 18.37 -5.20 -3.14
N HIS A 166 19.43 -5.99 -3.32
CA HIS A 166 19.35 -7.33 -3.91
C HIS A 166 19.88 -8.44 -2.99
N GLY A 167 20.63 -8.08 -1.93
CA GLY A 167 21.25 -9.00 -0.98
C GLY A 167 20.40 -9.26 0.26
N ASP A 168 21.05 -9.80 1.31
CA ASP A 168 20.41 -10.09 2.60
C ASP A 168 19.89 -8.85 3.32
N ASP A 169 20.47 -7.68 3.04
CA ASP A 169 20.16 -6.38 3.65
C ASP A 169 19.14 -5.55 2.84
N PHE A 170 18.41 -6.17 1.91
CA PHE A 170 17.55 -5.42 0.98
C PHE A 170 16.46 -4.61 1.70
N ALA A 171 15.90 -5.13 2.78
CA ALA A 171 14.83 -4.47 3.53
C ALA A 171 15.38 -3.24 4.30
N GLU A 172 16.60 -3.35 4.83
CA GLU A 172 17.33 -2.26 5.45
C GLU A 172 17.67 -1.15 4.45
N GLN A 173 18.03 -1.51 3.21
CA GLN A 173 18.25 -0.53 2.15
C GLN A 173 16.97 0.22 1.77
N VAL A 174 15.83 -0.50 1.70
CA VAL A 174 14.50 0.12 1.49
C VAL A 174 14.18 1.10 2.62
N ARG A 175 14.35 0.66 3.88
CA ARG A 175 14.14 1.49 5.07
C ARG A 175 15.02 2.75 5.03
N ALA A 176 16.31 2.59 4.78
CA ALA A 176 17.26 3.69 4.73
C ALA A 176 16.84 4.72 3.68
N TYR A 177 16.39 4.27 2.50
CA TYR A 177 15.92 5.18 1.46
C TYR A 177 14.65 5.95 1.87
N ILE A 178 13.66 5.28 2.47
CA ILE A 178 12.45 5.96 2.97
C ILE A 178 12.80 7.05 3.99
N LEU A 179 13.77 6.80 4.88
CA LEU A 179 14.26 7.80 5.82
C LEU A 179 14.86 9.04 5.14
N THR A 180 15.55 8.86 4.00
CA THR A 180 16.04 10.02 3.21
C THR A 180 14.90 10.85 2.62
N LEU A 181 13.81 10.20 2.18
CA LEU A 181 12.63 10.89 1.63
C LEU A 181 11.86 11.69 2.69
N ARG A 182 11.96 11.32 3.97
CA ARG A 182 11.39 12.07 5.09
C ARG A 182 12.16 13.36 5.37
N GLY A 183 13.48 13.36 5.20
CA GLY A 183 14.34 14.52 5.46
C GLY A 183 14.22 15.67 4.44
N HIS A 184 13.46 15.46 3.36
CA HIS A 184 13.21 16.45 2.29
C HIS A 184 11.80 17.08 2.34
N ALA A 185 11.05 16.86 3.42
CA ALA A 185 9.70 17.42 3.63
C ALA A 185 9.73 18.62 4.59
#